data_AF-A0A8T4XBK0-F1
#
_entry.id   AF-A0A8T4XBK0-F1
#
_cell.length_a   1.000
_cell.length_b   1.000
_cell.length_c   1.000
_cell.angle_alpha   90.00
_cell.angle_beta   90.00
_cell.angle_gamma   90.00
#
_symmetry.space_group_name_H-M   'P 1'
#
loop_
_entity.id
_entity.type
_entity.pdbx_description
1 polymer ?
#
loop_
_entity_poly.entity_id
_entity_poly.type
_entity_poly.pdbx_seq_one_letter_code
_entity_poly.pdbx_strand_id
1 'polypeptide(L)'
;MYLESSKFTNFNATALEFFLDYEATRGNNPVITIDEQKFQVIRRMQSQSFDSEGLVASTILSDNLDGKFTVLARFAHDGYTISPGDSLESIWTFVRPVS
;
A
#
# COMPACT_ATOMS: atom_id res chain seq x y z
N MET A 1 -1.21 -15.12 10.09
CA MET A 1 0.07 -14.49 10.45
C MET A 1 -0.07 -12.99 10.21
N TYR A 2 0.52 -12.14 11.05
CA TYR A 2 0.55 -10.69 10.85
C TYR A 2 2.00 -10.23 10.73
N LEU A 3 2.29 -9.42 9.72
CA LEU A 3 3.59 -8.82 9.49
C LEU A 3 3.41 -7.33 9.22
N GLU A 4 4.18 -6.52 9.92
CA GLU A 4 4.26 -5.08 9.70
C GLU A 4 5.65 -4.77 9.12
N SER A 5 5.70 -3.80 8.20
CA SER A 5 6.97 -3.29 7.72
C SER A 5 6.91 -1.80 7.45
N SER A 6 7.97 -1.11 7.85
CA SER A 6 8.27 0.27 7.47
C SER A 6 9.38 0.37 6.42
N LYS A 7 9.91 -0.78 5.93
CA LYS A 7 10.97 -0.84 4.90
C LYS A 7 10.40 -0.50 3.52
N PHE A 8 10.07 0.77 3.32
CA PHE A 8 9.41 1.32 2.14
C PHE A 8 10.40 1.62 1.01
N THR A 9 10.00 1.34 -0.22
CA THR A 9 10.68 1.80 -1.44
C THR A 9 9.66 2.47 -2.34
N ASN A 10 9.93 3.73 -2.69
CA ASN A 10 9.16 4.48 -3.68
C ASN A 10 9.75 4.22 -5.07
N PHE A 11 8.94 3.68 -5.99
CA PHE A 11 9.39 3.44 -7.37
C PHE A 11 9.00 4.55 -8.33
N ASN A 12 7.92 5.28 -8.03
CA ASN A 12 7.45 6.38 -8.86
C ASN A 12 6.66 7.37 -8.00
N ALA A 13 7.36 8.40 -7.50
CA ALA A 13 6.79 9.36 -6.55
C ALA A 13 5.60 10.14 -7.13
N THR A 14 5.70 10.55 -8.40
CA THR A 14 4.64 11.29 -9.08
C THR A 14 3.38 10.45 -9.24
N ALA A 15 3.53 9.20 -9.69
CA ALA A 15 2.42 8.27 -9.82
C ALA A 15 1.79 7.93 -8.47
N LEU A 16 2.62 7.73 -7.44
CA LEU A 16 2.15 7.48 -6.08
C LEU A 16 1.36 8.68 -5.56
N GLU A 17 1.81 9.91 -5.79
CA GLU A 17 1.08 11.10 -5.35
C GLU A 17 -0.29 11.21 -6.03
N PHE A 18 -0.36 11.02 -7.35
CA PHE A 18 -1.64 10.98 -8.07
C PHE A 18 -2.56 9.88 -7.57
N PHE A 19 -2.02 8.70 -7.28
CA PHE A 19 -2.76 7.61 -6.67
C PHE A 19 -3.32 8.02 -5.29
N LEU A 20 -2.50 8.65 -4.43
CA LEU A 20 -2.94 9.10 -3.11
C LEU A 20 -3.99 10.21 -3.19
N ASP A 21 -3.87 11.14 -4.15
CA ASP A 21 -4.88 12.16 -4.42
C ASP A 21 -6.20 11.55 -4.86
N TYR A 22 -6.17 10.63 -5.82
CA TYR A 22 -7.36 9.90 -6.25
C TYR A 22 -7.99 9.16 -5.07
N GLU A 23 -7.19 8.44 -4.30
CA GLU A 23 -7.66 7.70 -3.14
C GLU A 23 -8.18 8.63 -2.03
N ALA A 24 -7.64 9.84 -1.89
CA ALA A 24 -8.15 10.87 -1.00
C ALA A 24 -9.61 11.25 -1.34
N THR A 25 -9.95 11.34 -2.63
CA THR A 25 -11.30 11.74 -3.11
C THR A 25 -12.41 10.75 -2.77
N ARG A 26 -12.07 9.49 -2.45
CA ARG A 26 -13.07 8.45 -2.12
C ARG A 26 -13.75 8.64 -0.76
N GLY A 27 -13.40 9.71 -0.02
CA GLY A 27 -14.18 10.22 1.10
C GLY A 27 -14.00 9.50 2.44
N ASN A 28 -13.18 8.46 2.52
CA ASN A 28 -13.05 7.61 3.71
C ASN A 28 -11.72 7.78 4.47
N ASN A 29 -11.01 8.88 4.23
CA ASN A 29 -9.67 9.10 4.78
C ASN A 29 -9.74 10.07 5.97
N PRO A 30 -9.56 9.60 7.22
CA PRO A 30 -9.63 10.47 8.38
C PRO A 30 -8.49 11.50 8.37
N VAL A 31 -8.80 12.69 8.88
CA VAL A 31 -7.80 13.72 9.19
C VAL A 31 -7.54 13.68 10.69
N ILE A 32 -6.28 13.52 11.07
CA ILE A 32 -5.82 13.53 12.46
C ILE A 32 -4.98 14.78 12.72
N THR A 33 -4.92 15.24 13.96
CA THR A 33 -4.06 16.35 14.38
C THR A 33 -2.94 15.81 15.27
N ILE A 34 -1.70 16.11 14.91
CA ILE A 34 -0.49 15.81 15.69
C ILE A 34 0.28 17.12 15.79
N ASP A 35 0.58 17.57 17.02
CA ASP A 35 1.35 18.80 17.27
C ASP A 35 0.82 20.01 16.49
N GLU A 36 -0.49 20.25 16.56
CA GLU A 36 -1.22 21.32 15.85
C GLU A 36 -1.26 21.20 14.31
N GLN A 37 -0.54 20.24 13.73
CA GLN A 37 -0.53 19.98 12.30
C GLN A 37 -1.56 18.90 11.94
N LYS A 38 -2.30 19.14 10.86
CA LYS A 38 -3.29 18.19 10.32
C LYS A 38 -2.62 17.23 9.34
N PHE A 39 -2.94 15.96 9.46
CA PHE A 39 -2.48 14.89 8.58
C PHE A 39 -3.67 14.11 8.04
N GLN A 40 -3.66 13.85 6.73
CA GLN A 40 -4.58 12.94 6.09
C GLN A 40 -4.01 11.52 6.17
N VAL A 41 -4.82 10.57 6.66
CA VAL A 41 -4.47 9.15 6.71
C VAL A 41 -5.21 8.42 5.59
N ILE A 42 -4.46 7.85 4.65
CA ILE A 42 -5.01 7.12 3.49
C ILE A 42 -4.73 5.64 3.70
N ARG A 43 -5.80 4.82 3.78
CA ARG A 43 -5.69 3.36 3.90
C ARG A 43 -6.20 2.65 2.65
N ARG A 44 -5.41 1.71 2.15
CA ARG A 44 -5.78 0.83 1.03
C ARG A 44 -5.56 -0.63 1.37
N MET A 45 -6.58 -1.43 1.12
CA MET A 45 -6.53 -2.87 1.26
C MET A 45 -6.40 -3.48 -0.13
N GLN A 46 -5.45 -4.39 -0.30
CA GLN A 46 -5.25 -5.15 -1.51
C GLN A 46 -5.23 -6.63 -1.14
N SER A 47 -6.16 -7.39 -1.72
CA SER A 47 -6.21 -8.84 -1.54
C SER A 47 -5.48 -9.54 -2.68
N GLN A 48 -4.70 -10.55 -2.34
CA GLN A 48 -4.00 -11.42 -3.28
C GLN A 48 -4.29 -12.88 -2.92
N SER A 49 -4.61 -13.69 -3.90
CA SER A 49 -4.73 -15.14 -3.75
C SER A 49 -3.55 -15.83 -4.42
N PHE A 50 -3.13 -16.97 -3.87
CA PHE A 50 -2.00 -17.74 -4.39
C PHE A 50 -2.47 -19.12 -4.86
N ASP A 51 -1.97 -19.55 -6.02
CA ASP A 51 -2.27 -20.84 -6.64
C ASP A 51 -1.05 -21.79 -6.64
N SER A 52 0.06 -21.33 -6.08
CA SER A 52 1.35 -22.00 -6.09
C SER A 52 2.05 -21.83 -4.74
N GLU A 53 2.96 -22.76 -4.45
CA GLU A 53 3.83 -22.65 -3.28
C GLU A 53 4.93 -21.62 -3.51
N GLY A 54 5.35 -20.93 -2.45
CA GLY A 54 6.40 -19.93 -2.57
C GLY A 54 6.77 -19.24 -1.28
N LEU A 55 7.73 -18.32 -1.38
CA LEU A 55 8.13 -17.40 -0.31
C LEU A 55 7.83 -15.97 -0.76
N VAL A 56 6.99 -15.27 -0.01
CA VAL A 56 6.75 -13.85 -0.22
C VAL A 56 7.62 -13.09 0.77
N ALA A 57 8.51 -12.22 0.29
CA ALA A 57 9.40 -11.38 1.10
C ALA A 57 9.16 -9.87 0.90
N SER A 58 8.15 -9.52 0.09
CA SER A 58 7.69 -8.14 -0.04
C SER A 58 6.31 -8.05 -0.67
N THR A 59 5.61 -6.97 -0.36
CA THR A 59 4.36 -6.59 -1.01
C THR A 59 4.60 -5.41 -1.95
N ILE A 60 3.91 -5.40 -3.09
CA ILE A 60 3.94 -4.32 -4.08
C ILE A 60 2.59 -3.60 -4.11
N LEU A 61 2.61 -2.27 -4.06
CA LEU A 61 1.46 -1.44 -4.42
C LEU A 61 1.60 -1.07 -5.89
N SER A 62 0.56 -1.33 -6.66
CA SER A 62 0.52 -1.06 -8.09
C SER A 62 -0.83 -0.52 -8.50
N ASP A 63 -0.86 0.26 -9.57
CA ASP A 63 -2.08 0.75 -10.20
C ASP A 63 -1.97 0.71 -11.74
N ASN A 64 -3.11 0.83 -12.42
CA ASN A 64 -3.19 0.93 -13.87
C ASN A 64 -3.30 2.40 -14.27
N LEU A 65 -2.15 3.04 -14.52
CA LEU A 65 -2.07 4.42 -14.98
C LEU A 65 -2.02 4.44 -16.51
N ASP A 66 -2.99 5.10 -17.15
CA ASP A 66 -3.13 5.19 -18.60
C ASP A 66 -3.11 3.81 -19.30
N GLY A 67 -3.73 2.81 -18.67
CA GLY A 67 -3.77 1.43 -19.18
C GLY A 67 -2.47 0.63 -19.00
N LYS A 68 -1.47 1.18 -18.29
CA LYS A 68 -0.20 0.52 -18.01
C LYS A 68 -0.10 0.14 -16.53
N PHE A 69 0.17 -1.14 -16.28
CA PHE A 69 0.54 -1.63 -14.96
C PHE A 69 1.80 -0.89 -14.47
N THR A 70 1.63 -0.15 -13.39
CA THR A 70 2.68 0.70 -12.81
C THR A 70 2.89 0.31 -11.35
N VAL A 71 4.12 -0.06 -11.02
CA VAL A 71 4.55 -0.29 -9.63
C VAL A 71 4.74 1.08 -8.97
N LEU A 72 3.96 1.36 -7.92
CA LEU A 72 4.01 2.61 -7.18
C LEU A 72 5.01 2.53 -6.02
N ALA A 73 4.90 1.46 -5.24
CA ALA A 73 5.69 1.28 -4.03
C ALA A 73 5.90 -0.20 -3.67
N ARG A 74 6.84 -0.45 -2.75
CA ARG A 74 7.07 -1.76 -2.14
C ARG A 74 7.32 -1.63 -0.64
N PHE A 75 6.81 -2.59 0.12
CA PHE A 75 7.27 -2.88 1.46
C PHE A 75 8.03 -4.20 1.47
N ALA A 76 9.30 -4.18 1.88
CA ALA A 76 10.06 -5.41 2.14
C ALA A 76 9.75 -5.92 3.56
N HIS A 77 9.53 -7.21 3.75
CA HIS A 77 9.27 -7.80 5.07
C HIS A 77 10.05 -9.11 5.23
N ASP A 78 10.10 -9.64 6.46
CA ASP A 78 10.97 -10.77 6.80
C ASP A 78 10.54 -12.10 6.15
N GLY A 79 9.31 -12.12 5.63
CA GLY A 79 8.84 -13.11 4.67
C GLY A 79 7.99 -14.21 5.30
N TYR A 80 7.20 -14.85 4.45
CA TYR A 80 6.31 -15.95 4.84
C TYR A 80 6.13 -16.92 3.67
N THR A 81 5.99 -18.19 4.00
CA THR A 81 5.65 -19.22 3.03
C THR A 81 4.17 -19.16 2.71
N ILE A 82 3.84 -19.40 1.45
CA ILE A 82 2.47 -19.52 0.94
C ILE A 82 2.27 -20.90 0.33
N SER A 83 1.04 -21.38 0.39
CA SER A 83 0.56 -22.59 -0.27
C SER A 83 -0.61 -22.27 -1.21
N PRO A 84 -0.90 -23.14 -2.20
CA PRO A 84 -2.08 -22.98 -3.05
C PRO A 84 -3.37 -22.89 -2.24
N GLY A 85 -4.18 -21.88 -2.51
CA GLY A 85 -5.40 -21.58 -1.78
C GLY A 85 -5.25 -20.54 -0.66
N ASP A 86 -4.02 -20.17 -0.30
CA ASP A 86 -3.78 -19.07 0.64
C ASP A 86 -4.23 -17.74 0.05
N SER A 87 -4.66 -16.85 0.93
CA SER A 87 -4.94 -15.45 0.60
C SER A 87 -4.22 -14.52 1.57
N LEU A 88 -3.86 -13.35 1.05
CA LEU A 88 -3.22 -12.27 1.78
C LEU A 88 -4.03 -11.01 1.62
N GLU A 89 -4.24 -10.30 2.73
CA GLU A 89 -4.68 -8.93 2.73
C GLU A 89 -3.53 -8.02 3.12
N SER A 90 -3.14 -7.13 2.20
CA SER A 90 -2.14 -6.11 2.44
C SER A 90 -2.80 -4.78 2.74
N ILE A 91 -2.48 -4.19 3.89
CA ILE A 91 -3.00 -2.89 4.31
C ILE A 91 -1.91 -1.85 4.17
N TRP A 92 -2.04 -1.00 3.17
CA TRP A 92 -1.19 0.17 2.94
C TRP A 92 -1.73 1.34 3.73
N THR A 93 -0.89 1.96 4.55
CA THR A 93 -1.24 3.17 5.31
C THR A 93 -0.26 4.27 4.94
N PHE A 94 -0.78 5.35 4.38
CA PHE A 94 -0.02 6.56 4.06
C PHE A 94 -0.49 7.69 4.95
N VAL A 95 0.45 8.52 5.40
CA VAL A 95 0.17 9.71 6.19
C VAL A 95 0.87 10.87 5.50
N ARG A 96 0.11 11.91 5.16
CA ARG A 96 0.66 13.14 4.58
C ARG A 96 0.04 14.37 5.23
N PRO A 97 0.74 15.51 5.30
CA PRO A 97 0.15 16.76 5.78
C PRO A 97 -1.07 17.16 4.94
N VAL A 98 -2.08 17.74 5.58
CA VAL A 98 -3.15 18.45 4.86
C VAL A 98 -2.59 19.80 4.46
N SER A 99 -2.43 20.03 3.15
CA SER A 99 -2.11 21.33 2.56
C SER A 99 -3.31 22.26 2.55
#